data_AF-A0AAW1T2X5-F1
#
_entry.id   AF-A0AAW1T2X5-F1
#
_cell.length_a   1.000
_cell.length_b   1.000
_cell.length_c   1.000
_cell.angle_alpha   90.00
_cell.angle_beta   90.00
_cell.angle_gamma   90.00
#
_symmetry.space_group_name_H-M   'P 1'
#
loop_
_entity.id
_entity.type
_entity.pdbx_description
1 polymer ?
#
loop_
_entity_poly.entity_id
_entity_poly.type
_entity_poly.pdbx_seq_one_letter_code
_entity_poly.pdbx_strand_id
1 'polypeptide(L)'
;MGDFKKIVRTRLLDEMLGQAKQAGAADWSVLVLDATTTRVMSAACRISEILDYGISLVENITKRREPLPSLSGIYFISPTESSITRLLEDFSKTPLYKTAHVFFSSKVSKNAIAAVKSCEGLLPRLKTLTEVNFELMVVDRRTFVTDEERSLQTLFGPVTDAQSGQQQTALIATRLATAFATLQEFPVVRF
;
A
#
# COMPACT_ATOMS: atom_id res chain seq x y z
N MET A 1 -19.12 1.26 18.51
CA MET A 1 -17.70 1.31 18.05
C MET A 1 -17.36 -0.04 17.46
N GLY A 2 -17.26 -0.12 16.13
CA GLY A 2 -17.05 -1.38 15.39
C GLY A 2 -15.65 -1.95 15.62
N ASP A 3 -15.47 -3.22 15.26
CA ASP A 3 -14.17 -3.90 15.30
C ASP A 3 -13.24 -3.28 14.22
N PHE A 4 -12.24 -2.50 14.63
CA PHE A 4 -11.34 -1.82 13.69
C PHE A 4 -10.64 -2.81 12.78
N LYS A 5 -10.29 -4.00 13.28
CA LYS A 5 -9.68 -5.05 12.47
C LYS A 5 -10.59 -5.48 11.32
N LYS A 6 -11.90 -5.60 11.58
CA LYS A 6 -12.89 -5.96 10.56
C LYS A 6 -13.01 -4.87 9.50
N ILE A 7 -13.00 -3.60 9.90
CA ILE A 7 -13.06 -2.46 8.97
C ILE A 7 -11.83 -2.47 8.05
N VAL A 8 -10.63 -2.61 8.62
CA VAL A 8 -9.39 -2.65 7.85
C VAL A 8 -9.36 -3.85 6.90
N ARG A 9 -9.75 -5.04 7.36
CA ARG A 9 -9.89 -6.22 6.51
C ARG A 9 -10.84 -5.95 5.33
N THR A 10 -11.97 -5.31 5.57
CA THR A 10 -12.96 -4.98 4.52
C THR A 10 -12.34 -4.05 3.47
N ARG A 11 -11.62 -2.99 3.90
CA ARG A 11 -10.94 -2.10 2.95
C ARG A 11 -9.87 -2.81 2.12
N LEU A 12 -9.09 -3.71 2.72
CA LEU A 12 -8.01 -4.40 2.01
C LEU A 12 -8.52 -5.50 1.08
N LEU A 13 -9.47 -6.33 1.53
CA LEU A 13 -9.92 -7.48 0.75
C LEU A 13 -11.12 -7.14 -0.15
N ASP A 14 -12.17 -6.54 0.42
CA ASP A 14 -13.42 -6.31 -0.30
C ASP A 14 -13.33 -5.08 -1.23
N GLU A 15 -12.71 -3.99 -0.77
CA GLU A 15 -12.56 -2.78 -1.59
C GLU A 15 -11.35 -2.89 -2.53
N MET A 16 -10.13 -3.03 -2.00
CA MET A 16 -8.91 -3.00 -2.82
C MET A 16 -8.79 -4.21 -3.75
N LEU A 17 -8.78 -5.45 -3.21
CA LEU A 17 -8.70 -6.64 -4.08
C LEU A 17 -9.98 -6.84 -4.90
N GLY A 18 -11.14 -6.49 -4.34
CA GLY A 18 -12.41 -6.49 -5.09
C GLY A 18 -12.38 -5.53 -6.30
N GLN A 19 -11.79 -4.34 -6.15
CA GLN A 19 -11.59 -3.41 -7.27
C GLN A 19 -10.66 -4.00 -8.34
N ALA A 20 -9.58 -4.67 -7.94
CA ALA A 20 -8.69 -5.33 -8.90
C ALA A 20 -9.45 -6.38 -9.71
N LYS A 21 -10.26 -7.21 -9.05
CA LYS A 21 -11.11 -8.23 -9.69
C LYS A 21 -12.13 -7.62 -10.65
N GLN A 22 -12.81 -6.54 -10.24
CA GLN A 22 -13.74 -5.80 -11.11
C GLN A 22 -13.03 -5.17 -12.32
N ALA A 23 -11.78 -4.74 -12.17
CA ALA A 23 -10.95 -4.22 -13.24
C ALA A 23 -10.33 -5.32 -14.14
N GLY A 24 -10.73 -6.58 -13.96
CA GLY A 24 -10.33 -7.71 -14.80
C GLY A 24 -9.07 -8.45 -14.34
N ALA A 25 -8.66 -8.32 -13.07
CA ALA A 25 -7.68 -9.22 -12.49
C ALA A 25 -8.24 -10.66 -12.52
N ALA A 26 -7.47 -11.58 -13.08
CA ALA A 26 -7.86 -12.98 -13.14
C ALA A 26 -7.82 -13.62 -11.74
N ASP A 27 -8.63 -14.66 -11.53
CA ASP A 27 -8.37 -15.58 -10.43
C ASP A 27 -6.95 -16.17 -10.63
N TRP A 28 -6.21 -16.37 -9.53
CA TRP A 28 -4.78 -16.73 -9.49
C TRP A 28 -3.79 -15.59 -9.76
N SER A 29 -4.11 -14.37 -9.33
CA SER A 29 -3.21 -13.20 -9.39
C SER A 29 -2.05 -13.27 -8.38
N VAL A 30 -0.97 -12.54 -8.66
CA VAL A 30 0.17 -12.38 -7.75
C VAL A 30 0.04 -11.07 -6.99
N LEU A 31 0.02 -11.11 -5.66
CA LEU A 31 0.04 -9.93 -4.80
C LEU A 31 1.48 -9.53 -4.49
N VAL A 32 1.91 -8.37 -4.96
CA VAL A 32 3.25 -7.82 -4.76
C VAL A 32 3.18 -6.73 -3.70
N LEU A 33 3.98 -6.90 -2.63
CA LEU A 33 4.02 -6.01 -1.46
C LEU A 33 5.43 -5.47 -1.23
N ASP A 34 5.51 -4.30 -0.60
CA ASP A 34 6.75 -3.76 -0.03
C ASP A 34 6.78 -3.94 1.50
N ALA A 35 7.82 -3.44 2.17
CA ALA A 35 7.97 -3.61 3.62
C ALA A 35 6.80 -3.01 4.44
N THR A 36 6.29 -1.84 4.05
CA THR A 36 5.21 -1.14 4.75
C THR A 36 3.89 -1.88 4.55
N THR A 37 3.53 -2.16 3.31
CA THR A 37 2.28 -2.84 2.94
C THR A 37 2.24 -4.30 3.35
N THR A 38 3.39 -4.99 3.42
CA THR A 38 3.49 -6.33 4.01
C THR A 38 3.06 -6.32 5.47
N ARG A 39 3.53 -5.34 6.25
CA ARG A 39 3.15 -5.19 7.67
C ARG A 39 1.65 -4.87 7.82
N VAL A 40 1.13 -3.97 6.99
CA VAL A 40 -0.31 -3.64 6.94
C VAL A 40 -1.17 -4.87 6.65
N MET A 41 -0.85 -5.61 5.58
CA MET A 41 -1.59 -6.81 5.20
C MET A 41 -1.52 -7.88 6.29
N SER A 42 -0.33 -8.11 6.86
CA SER A 42 -0.10 -9.14 7.89
C SER A 42 -0.81 -8.83 9.21
N ALA A 43 -0.99 -7.55 9.55
CA ALA A 43 -1.71 -7.14 10.76
C ALA A 43 -3.22 -7.41 10.66
N ALA A 44 -3.79 -7.22 9.46
CA ALA A 44 -5.24 -7.25 9.26
C ALA A 44 -5.78 -8.58 8.71
N CYS A 45 -5.02 -9.27 7.85
CA CYS A 45 -5.51 -10.39 7.05
C CYS A 45 -4.67 -11.66 7.26
N ARG A 46 -5.32 -12.82 7.29
CA ARG A 46 -4.62 -14.12 7.23
C ARG A 46 -4.29 -14.46 5.78
N ILE A 47 -3.24 -15.25 5.56
CA ILE A 47 -2.89 -15.74 4.22
C ILE A 47 -4.06 -16.49 3.58
N SER A 48 -4.79 -17.32 4.33
CA SER A 48 -5.97 -18.03 3.82
C SER A 48 -7.02 -17.08 3.24
N GLU A 49 -7.28 -15.96 3.93
CA GLU A 49 -8.24 -14.96 3.46
C GLU A 49 -7.74 -14.23 2.21
N ILE A 50 -6.43 -14.02 2.06
CA ILE A 50 -5.86 -13.43 0.84
C ILE A 50 -6.01 -14.39 -0.34
N LEU A 51 -5.77 -15.68 -0.13
CA LEU A 51 -5.90 -16.72 -1.15
C LEU A 51 -7.36 -16.87 -1.63
N ASP A 52 -8.32 -16.78 -0.71
CA ASP A 52 -9.76 -16.85 -1.02
C ASP A 52 -10.22 -15.72 -1.97
N TYR A 53 -9.46 -14.63 -2.09
CA TYR A 53 -9.74 -13.50 -2.99
C TYR A 53 -9.02 -13.64 -4.35
N GLY A 54 -8.62 -14.85 -4.70
CA GLY A 54 -8.04 -15.15 -6.02
C GLY A 54 -6.57 -14.78 -6.14
N ILE A 55 -5.87 -14.61 -5.02
CA ILE A 55 -4.41 -14.48 -4.98
C ILE A 55 -3.79 -15.87 -4.91
N SER A 56 -2.83 -16.17 -5.78
CA SER A 56 -2.10 -17.44 -5.77
C SER A 56 -0.76 -17.35 -5.03
N LEU A 57 -0.15 -16.17 -5.05
CA LEU A 57 1.19 -15.92 -4.51
C LEU A 57 1.28 -14.52 -3.91
N VAL A 58 1.99 -14.41 -2.78
CA VAL A 58 2.38 -13.12 -2.19
C VAL A 58 3.89 -12.96 -2.31
N GLU A 59 4.34 -11.92 -2.99
CA GLU A 59 5.75 -11.66 -3.23
C GLU A 59 6.21 -10.30 -2.71
N ASN A 60 7.51 -10.17 -2.46
CA ASN A 60 8.13 -8.92 -2.04
C ASN A 60 8.77 -8.21 -3.23
N ILE A 61 8.40 -6.94 -3.45
CA ILE A 61 8.87 -6.12 -4.58
C ILE A 61 10.39 -5.94 -4.63
N THR A 62 11.05 -5.97 -3.46
CA THR A 62 12.52 -5.79 -3.35
C THR A 62 13.30 -7.04 -3.73
N LYS A 63 12.66 -8.21 -3.70
CA LYS A 63 13.27 -9.48 -4.06
C LYS A 63 13.18 -9.74 -5.55
N ARG A 64 14.10 -10.55 -6.06
CA ARG A 64 14.02 -11.08 -7.42
C ARG A 64 12.85 -12.08 -7.49
N ARG A 65 12.03 -11.94 -8.52
CA ARG A 65 10.78 -12.68 -8.72
C ARG A 65 10.80 -13.38 -10.06
N GLU A 66 10.07 -14.49 -10.18
CA GLU A 66 9.99 -15.26 -11.42
C GLU A 66 8.99 -14.60 -12.39
N PRO A 67 9.31 -14.52 -13.70
CA PRO A 67 8.35 -14.04 -14.68
C PRO A 67 7.15 -14.99 -14.80
N LEU A 68 5.94 -14.46 -14.56
CA LEU A 68 4.66 -15.16 -14.66
C LEU A 68 3.76 -14.41 -15.66
N PRO A 69 4.11 -14.38 -16.96
CA PRO A 69 3.47 -13.52 -17.96
C PRO A 69 2.02 -13.91 -18.29
N SER A 70 1.53 -15.04 -17.78
CA SER A 70 0.13 -15.47 -17.88
C SER A 70 -0.76 -14.87 -16.78
N LEU A 71 -0.17 -14.42 -15.66
CA LEU A 71 -0.87 -13.96 -14.47
C LEU A 71 -0.93 -12.43 -14.38
N SER A 72 -1.89 -11.93 -13.60
CA SER A 72 -1.99 -10.51 -13.24
C SER A 72 -1.16 -10.20 -12.00
N GLY A 73 -0.45 -9.08 -12.01
CA GLY A 73 0.26 -8.55 -10.84
C GLY A 73 -0.57 -7.47 -10.15
N ILE A 74 -0.91 -7.69 -8.88
CA ILE A 74 -1.57 -6.71 -8.01
C ILE A 74 -0.52 -6.14 -7.08
N TYR A 75 -0.14 -4.89 -7.28
CA TYR A 75 0.85 -4.18 -6.49
C TYR A 75 0.14 -3.36 -5.43
N PHE A 76 0.30 -3.73 -4.17
CA PHE A 76 -0.03 -2.84 -3.05
C PHE A 76 1.29 -2.40 -2.44
N ILE A 77 1.71 -1.15 -2.72
CA ILE A 77 3.05 -0.64 -2.38
C ILE A 77 3.00 0.80 -1.88
N SER A 78 4.01 1.22 -1.13
CA SER A 78 4.21 2.62 -0.80
C SER A 78 4.69 3.42 -2.01
N PRO A 79 4.32 4.71 -2.13
CA PRO A 79 4.78 5.59 -3.21
C PRO A 79 6.24 6.06 -2.99
N THR A 80 7.11 5.16 -2.54
CA THR A 80 8.54 5.40 -2.35
C THR A 80 9.28 5.23 -3.68
N GLU A 81 10.37 5.98 -3.85
CA GLU A 81 11.20 5.91 -5.05
C GLU A 81 11.68 4.47 -5.33
N SER A 82 12.09 3.74 -4.30
CA SER A 82 12.52 2.34 -4.43
C SER A 82 11.39 1.45 -4.97
N SER A 83 10.18 1.55 -4.41
CA SER A 83 9.04 0.71 -4.83
C SER A 83 8.59 1.06 -6.24
N ILE A 84 8.57 2.35 -6.60
CA ILE A 84 8.22 2.79 -7.95
C ILE A 84 9.27 2.30 -8.95
N THR A 85 10.55 2.50 -8.68
CA THR A 85 11.62 2.03 -9.58
C THR A 85 11.53 0.53 -9.82
N ARG A 86 11.32 -0.28 -8.78
CA ARG A 86 11.14 -1.74 -8.92
C ARG A 86 9.86 -2.09 -9.70
N LEU A 87 8.76 -1.37 -9.49
CA LEU A 87 7.57 -1.53 -10.31
C LEU A 87 7.87 -1.26 -11.78
N LEU A 88 8.59 -0.19 -12.13
CA LEU A 88 8.91 0.12 -13.53
C LEU A 88 9.87 -0.91 -14.13
N GLU A 89 10.86 -1.38 -13.35
CA GLU A 89 11.80 -2.43 -13.77
C GLU A 89 11.07 -3.71 -14.18
N ASP A 90 10.03 -4.11 -13.44
CA ASP A 90 9.22 -5.30 -13.72
C ASP A 90 8.58 -5.31 -15.12
N PHE A 91 8.45 -4.14 -15.75
CA PHE A 91 7.82 -3.98 -17.07
C PHE A 91 8.75 -3.39 -18.13
N SER A 92 10.01 -3.06 -17.80
CA SER A 92 10.91 -2.30 -18.68
C SER A 92 11.44 -3.07 -19.91
N LYS A 93 11.68 -4.38 -19.79
CA LYS A 93 12.23 -5.23 -20.87
C LYS A 93 11.32 -6.40 -21.17
N THR A 94 11.23 -7.32 -20.22
CA THR A 94 10.38 -8.51 -20.28
C THR A 94 9.38 -8.40 -19.14
N PRO A 95 8.13 -8.01 -19.41
CA PRO A 95 7.10 -7.88 -18.39
C PRO A 95 6.96 -9.15 -17.56
N LEU A 96 7.06 -9.02 -16.24
CA LEU A 96 6.86 -10.13 -15.31
C LEU A 96 5.42 -10.63 -15.33
N TYR A 97 4.44 -9.74 -15.57
CA TYR A 97 3.02 -10.04 -15.50
C TYR A 97 2.27 -9.58 -16.74
N LYS A 98 1.12 -10.22 -16.99
CA LYS A 98 0.21 -9.89 -18.10
C LYS A 98 -0.41 -8.51 -17.96
N THR A 99 -0.92 -8.22 -16.76
CA THR A 99 -1.54 -6.94 -16.40
C THR A 99 -1.02 -6.48 -15.04
N ALA A 100 -1.11 -5.17 -14.79
CA ALA A 100 -0.72 -4.55 -13.53
C ALA A 100 -1.90 -3.80 -12.93
N HIS A 101 -2.19 -4.06 -11.66
CA HIS A 101 -3.12 -3.27 -10.83
C HIS A 101 -2.31 -2.63 -9.72
N VAL A 102 -2.20 -1.31 -9.70
CA VAL A 102 -1.31 -0.59 -8.79
C VAL A 102 -2.13 0.19 -7.77
N PHE A 103 -1.92 -0.14 -6.50
CA PHE A 103 -2.56 0.44 -5.34
C PHE A 103 -1.46 1.07 -4.47
N PHE A 104 -1.40 2.39 -4.43
CA PHE A 104 -0.47 3.10 -3.54
C PHE A 104 -1.03 3.17 -2.13
N SER A 105 -0.20 2.87 -1.12
CA SER A 105 -0.60 2.93 0.30
C SER A 105 -0.88 4.36 0.77
N SER A 106 -0.27 5.36 0.15
CA SER A 106 -0.47 6.78 0.47
C SER A 106 -0.46 7.64 -0.78
N LYS A 107 -0.67 8.94 -0.60
CA LYS A 107 -0.69 9.93 -1.67
C LYS A 107 0.57 9.86 -2.52
N VAL A 108 0.40 9.74 -3.83
CA VAL A 108 1.52 9.63 -4.78
C VAL A 108 1.93 11.02 -5.30
N SER A 109 3.23 11.24 -5.47
CA SER A 109 3.75 12.50 -6.00
C SER A 109 3.46 12.63 -7.51
N LYS A 110 3.37 13.87 -8.00
CA LYS A 110 3.22 14.12 -9.45
C LYS A 110 4.37 13.52 -10.26
N ASN A 111 5.58 13.53 -9.72
CA ASN A 111 6.77 12.96 -10.35
C ASN A 111 6.67 11.43 -10.46
N ALA A 112 6.20 10.77 -9.41
CA ALA A 112 5.96 9.33 -9.44
C ALA A 112 4.89 8.93 -10.47
N ILE A 113 3.78 9.69 -10.56
CA ILE A 113 2.77 9.49 -11.61
C ILE A 113 3.39 9.70 -13.01
N ALA A 114 4.22 10.73 -13.18
CA ALA A 114 4.89 10.99 -14.45
C ALA A 114 5.82 9.83 -14.86
N ALA A 115 6.57 9.26 -13.91
CA ALA A 115 7.44 8.11 -14.14
C ALA A 115 6.66 6.84 -14.55
N VAL A 116 5.51 6.60 -13.92
CA VAL A 116 4.59 5.51 -14.32
C VAL A 116 4.07 5.74 -15.74
N LYS A 117 3.69 6.98 -16.08
CA LYS A 117 3.20 7.34 -17.42
C LYS A 117 4.26 7.20 -18.52
N SER A 118 5.53 7.44 -18.20
CA SER A 118 6.63 7.32 -19.18
C SER A 118 7.08 5.88 -19.43
N CYS A 119 6.61 4.90 -18.66
CA CYS A 119 7.01 3.50 -18.83
C CYS A 119 6.16 2.81 -19.92
N GLU A 120 6.73 2.71 -21.11
CA GLU A 120 6.06 2.12 -22.29
C GLU A 120 5.63 0.66 -22.10
N GLY A 121 6.37 -0.11 -21.30
CA GLY A 121 6.03 -1.51 -21.04
C GLY A 121 4.87 -1.69 -20.04
N LEU A 122 4.77 -0.79 -19.05
CA LEU A 122 3.73 -0.82 -18.02
C LEU A 122 2.42 -0.22 -18.51
N LEU A 123 2.46 0.92 -19.21
CA LEU A 123 1.25 1.69 -19.54
C LEU A 123 0.15 0.88 -20.28
N PRO A 124 0.46 0.03 -21.27
CA PRO A 124 -0.56 -0.82 -21.93
C PRO A 124 -1.14 -1.91 -21.03
N ARG A 125 -0.43 -2.28 -19.97
CA ARG A 125 -0.76 -3.36 -19.03
C ARG A 125 -1.42 -2.85 -17.76
N LEU A 126 -1.29 -1.56 -17.46
CA LEU A 126 -1.86 -0.92 -16.29
C LEU A 126 -3.39 -0.88 -16.40
N LYS A 127 -4.07 -1.62 -15.54
CA LYS A 127 -5.54 -1.70 -15.49
C LYS A 127 -6.14 -0.92 -14.34
N THR A 128 -5.37 -0.70 -13.29
CA THR A 128 -5.80 0.07 -12.12
C THR A 128 -4.61 0.88 -11.61
N LEU A 129 -4.86 2.14 -11.25
CA LEU A 129 -3.92 3.02 -10.57
C LEU A 129 -4.69 3.86 -9.56
N THR A 130 -4.57 3.54 -8.28
CA THR A 130 -5.37 4.17 -7.22
C THR A 130 -4.57 4.38 -5.95
N GLU A 131 -4.96 5.38 -5.16
CA GLU A 131 -4.44 5.61 -3.82
C GLU A 131 -5.41 5.00 -2.80
N VAL A 132 -4.94 4.03 -2.01
CA VAL A 132 -5.73 3.42 -0.93
C VAL A 132 -5.77 4.34 0.29
N ASN A 133 -4.72 5.15 0.47
CA ASN A 133 -4.53 6.04 1.62
C ASN A 133 -4.72 5.28 2.94
N PHE A 134 -3.95 4.22 3.12
CA PHE A 134 -4.00 3.33 4.25
C PHE A 134 -2.60 2.82 4.65
N GLU A 135 -2.07 3.34 5.75
CA GLU A 135 -0.75 3.00 6.32
C GLU A 135 -0.86 2.84 7.84
N LEU A 136 -1.81 2.01 8.27
CA LEU A 136 -2.09 1.76 9.69
C LEU A 136 -1.94 0.28 9.97
N MET A 137 -1.30 -0.04 11.10
CA MET A 137 -1.27 -1.40 11.61
C MET A 137 -2.28 -1.57 12.74
N VAL A 138 -3.16 -2.55 12.57
CA VAL A 138 -4.10 -2.95 13.60
C VAL A 138 -3.39 -3.81 14.63
N VAL A 139 -3.40 -3.40 15.90
CA VAL A 139 -2.85 -4.19 17.01
C VAL A 139 -3.95 -5.08 17.61
N ASP A 140 -5.11 -4.50 17.87
CA ASP A 140 -6.29 -5.19 18.38
C ASP A 140 -7.58 -4.56 17.84
N ARG A 141 -8.75 -4.93 18.38
CA ARG A 141 -10.07 -4.43 17.92
C ARG A 141 -10.25 -2.91 18.02
N ARG A 142 -9.44 -2.22 18.84
CA ARG A 142 -9.58 -0.80 19.19
C ARG A 142 -8.25 -0.04 19.13
N THR A 143 -7.13 -0.73 18.98
CA THR A 143 -5.79 -0.15 18.95
C THR A 143 -5.19 -0.26 17.55
N PHE A 144 -4.61 0.84 17.09
CA PHE A 144 -3.78 0.87 15.90
C PHE A 144 -2.51 1.68 16.15
N VAL A 145 -1.50 1.44 15.33
CA VAL A 145 -0.25 2.20 15.33
C VAL A 145 0.09 2.66 13.92
N THR A 146 0.75 3.81 13.83
CA THR A 146 1.21 4.39 12.55
C THR A 146 2.63 3.98 12.21
N ASP A 147 3.30 3.14 13.01
CA ASP A 147 4.62 2.55 12.70
C ASP A 147 5.79 3.52 12.47
N GLU A 148 5.81 4.60 13.26
CA GLU A 148 6.82 5.65 13.16
C GLU A 148 7.91 5.46 14.23
N GLU A 149 8.75 4.42 14.10
CA GLU A 149 9.74 4.02 15.12
C GLU A 149 10.69 5.16 15.53
N ARG A 150 11.08 6.02 14.59
CA ARG A 150 12.01 7.13 14.85
C ARG A 150 11.34 8.41 15.35
N SER A 151 10.02 8.47 15.38
CA SER A 151 9.27 9.69 15.73
C SER A 151 9.68 10.27 17.09
N LEU A 152 9.87 9.41 18.10
CA LEU A 152 10.28 9.83 19.44
C LEU A 152 11.63 10.55 19.40
N GLN A 153 12.60 9.99 18.67
CA GLN A 153 13.93 10.57 18.53
C GLN A 153 13.91 11.84 17.68
N THR A 154 13.15 11.86 16.59
CA THR A 154 13.04 13.02 15.71
C THR A 154 12.35 14.21 16.38
N LEU A 155 11.39 13.97 17.27
CA LEU A 155 10.61 15.02 17.93
C LEU A 155 11.20 15.45 19.28
N PHE A 156 11.81 14.53 20.02
CA PHE A 156 12.27 14.76 21.40
C PHE A 156 13.73 14.37 21.66
N GLY A 157 14.46 13.97 20.63
CA GLY A 157 15.87 13.59 20.74
C GLY A 157 16.79 14.80 20.99
N PRO A 158 18.06 14.55 21.37
CA PRO A 158 19.02 15.62 21.66
C PRO A 158 19.45 16.42 20.42
N VAL A 159 19.28 15.86 19.23
CA VAL A 159 19.55 16.51 17.94
C VAL A 159 18.23 16.63 17.17
N THR A 160 17.43 17.61 17.55
CA THR A 160 16.18 17.94 16.85
C THR A 160 16.43 19.03 15.81
N ASP A 161 16.23 18.68 14.54
CA ASP A 161 16.11 19.65 13.45
C ASP A 161 14.62 20.03 13.29
N ALA A 162 14.33 21.33 13.25
CA ALA A 162 12.97 21.85 13.18
C ALA A 162 12.25 21.41 11.90
N GLN A 163 12.96 21.31 10.77
CA GLN A 163 12.38 20.85 9.51
C GLN A 163 11.99 19.37 9.59
N SER A 164 12.91 18.53 10.08
CA SER A 164 12.68 17.10 10.29
C SER A 164 11.51 16.85 11.25
N GLY A 165 11.40 17.62 12.34
CA GLY A 165 10.29 17.54 13.28
C GLY A 165 8.93 17.92 12.66
N GLN A 166 8.90 18.97 11.84
CA GLN A 166 7.69 19.37 11.11
C GLN A 166 7.25 18.30 10.10
N GLN A 167 8.20 17.73 9.34
CA GLN A 167 7.92 16.64 8.40
C GLN A 167 7.36 15.41 9.11
N GLN A 168 7.95 15.02 10.24
CA GLN A 168 7.48 13.89 11.04
C GLN A 168 6.07 14.13 11.57
N THR A 169 5.78 15.33 12.06
CA THR A 169 4.46 15.71 12.56
C THR A 169 3.41 15.68 11.44
N ALA A 170 3.75 16.20 10.26
CA ALA A 170 2.86 16.19 9.09
C ALA A 170 2.55 14.77 8.61
N LEU A 171 3.54 13.86 8.66
CA LEU A 171 3.36 12.45 8.34
C LEU A 171 2.40 11.76 9.34
N ILE A 172 2.62 11.96 10.63
CA ILE A 172 1.73 11.42 11.69
C ILE A 172 0.30 11.95 11.52
N ALA A 173 0.14 13.27 11.31
CA ALA A 173 -1.16 13.88 11.08
C ALA A 173 -1.88 13.30 9.85
N THR A 174 -1.14 13.06 8.76
CA THR A 174 -1.68 12.43 7.55
C THR A 174 -2.17 11.01 7.82
N ARG A 175 -1.39 10.19 8.53
CA ARG A 175 -1.80 8.82 8.89
C ARG A 175 -2.96 8.79 9.87
N LEU A 176 -3.04 9.73 10.81
CA LEU A 176 -4.22 9.87 11.67
C LEU A 176 -5.47 10.26 10.87
N ALA A 177 -5.34 11.16 9.89
CA ALA A 177 -6.45 11.52 9.02
C ALA A 177 -6.95 10.32 8.20
N THR A 178 -6.07 9.43 7.73
CA THR A 178 -6.51 8.21 7.04
C THR A 178 -7.18 7.20 7.96
N ALA A 179 -6.86 7.20 9.26
CA ALA A 179 -7.57 6.41 10.27
C ALA A 179 -9.01 6.89 10.42
N PHE A 180 -9.21 8.20 10.52
CA PHE A 180 -10.55 8.80 10.59
C PHE A 180 -11.36 8.55 9.32
N ALA A 181 -10.73 8.71 8.15
CA ALA A 181 -11.36 8.38 6.87
C ALA A 181 -11.78 6.90 6.80
N THR A 182 -10.94 5.98 7.29
CA THR A 182 -11.24 4.54 7.33
C THR A 182 -12.38 4.22 8.30
N LEU A 183 -12.43 4.91 9.43
CA LEU A 183 -13.53 4.79 10.40
C LEU A 183 -14.82 5.49 9.94
N GLN A 184 -14.76 6.29 8.87
CA GLN A 184 -15.83 7.19 8.44
C GLN A 184 -16.24 8.19 9.53
N GLU A 185 -15.26 8.68 10.29
CA GLU A 185 -15.45 9.60 11.41
C GLU A 185 -14.81 10.96 11.11
N PHE A 186 -15.40 12.03 11.64
CA PHE A 186 -14.84 13.39 11.58
C PHE A 186 -14.79 14.00 13.00
N PRO A 187 -13.76 13.66 13.80
CA PRO A 187 -13.72 14.01 15.21
C PRO A 187 -13.37 15.49 15.44
N VAL A 188 -13.81 16.01 16.59
CA VAL A 188 -13.35 17.32 17.09
C VAL A 188 -11.94 17.16 17.66
N VAL A 189 -10.97 17.86 17.07
CA VAL A 189 -9.56 17.84 17.50
C VAL A 189 -9.39 18.65 18.80
N ARG A 190 -8.69 18.07 19.78
CA ARG A 190 -8.32 18.68 21.06
C ARG A 190 -6.84 18.38 21.35
N PHE A 191 -6.13 19.30 22.00
CA PHE A 191 -4.70 19.20 22.32
C PHE A 191 -4.42 19.60 23.76
#